data_AF-A0A920PT43-F1
#
_entry.id   AF-A0A920PT43-F1
#
_cell.length_a   1.000
_cell.length_b   1.000
_cell.length_c   1.000
_cell.angle_alpha   90.00
_cell.angle_beta   90.00
_cell.angle_gamma   90.00
#
_symmetry.space_group_name_H-M   'P 1'
#
loop_
_entity.id
_entity.type
_entity.pdbx_description
1 polymer ?
#
loop_
_entity_poly.entity_id
_entity_poly.type
_entity_poly.pdbx_seq_one_letter_code
_entity_poly.pdbx_strand_id
1 'polypeptide(L)'
;MIHNFSASYAGHLVDENIGLQGTPANDRWYTNDQLVETFDWALDISKHAEKLGFKEFWMAEHHFQPEGYEAIPNLLMLWDFICRPRPKH
;
A
#
# COMPACT_ATOMS: atom_id res chain seq x y z
N MET A 1 12.41 -16.45 -21.92
CA MET A 1 11.35 -16.68 -20.91
C MET A 1 11.57 -15.65 -19.81
N ILE A 2 10.51 -15.09 -19.21
CA ILE A 2 10.65 -14.09 -18.14
C ILE A 2 10.95 -14.81 -16.82
N HIS A 3 11.99 -14.38 -16.11
CA HIS A 3 12.49 -15.06 -14.90
C HIS A 3 12.30 -14.25 -13.62
N ASN A 4 12.16 -12.93 -13.73
CA ASN A 4 12.02 -12.03 -12.59
C ASN A 4 10.66 -11.37 -12.64
N PHE A 5 9.91 -11.52 -11.56
CA PHE A 5 8.65 -10.83 -11.33
C PHE A 5 8.82 -9.89 -10.14
N SER A 6 8.24 -8.71 -10.28
CA SER A 6 8.12 -7.72 -9.24
C SER A 6 6.66 -7.59 -8.82
N ALA A 7 6.44 -7.22 -7.56
CA ALA A 7 5.13 -6.85 -7.04
C ALA A 7 5.08 -5.34 -6.87
N SER A 8 3.90 -4.75 -6.98
CA SER A 8 3.70 -3.31 -6.77
C SER A 8 2.45 -3.07 -5.94
N TYR A 9 2.55 -2.16 -4.98
CA TYR A 9 1.43 -1.66 -4.19
C TYR A 9 1.61 -0.17 -3.94
N ALA A 10 0.72 0.64 -4.51
CA ALA A 10 0.86 2.09 -4.47
C ALA A 10 0.25 2.76 -3.22
N GLY A 11 -0.47 2.01 -2.36
CA GLY A 11 -1.11 2.56 -1.16
C GLY A 11 -2.61 2.82 -1.32
N HIS A 12 -3.43 1.80 -1.59
CA HIS A 12 -4.89 1.98 -1.71
C HIS A 12 -5.63 1.35 -0.53
N LEU A 13 -6.73 1.98 -0.14
CA LEU A 13 -7.71 1.38 0.76
C LEU A 13 -8.65 0.44 0.01
N VAL A 14 -9.39 -0.37 0.75
CA VAL A 14 -10.57 -1.04 0.21
C VAL A 14 -11.68 -0.02 0.14
N ASP A 15 -11.97 0.46 -1.07
CA ASP A 15 -13.00 1.46 -1.30
C ASP A 15 -14.41 0.94 -0.95
N GLU A 16 -15.24 1.85 -0.45
CA GLU A 16 -16.67 1.64 -0.26
C GLU A 16 -17.46 2.32 -1.38
N ASN A 17 -18.72 1.91 -1.59
CA ASN A 17 -19.63 2.51 -2.57
C ASN A 17 -19.00 2.67 -3.97
N ILE A 18 -18.47 1.58 -4.54
CA ILE A 18 -17.78 1.56 -5.83
C ILE A 18 -18.72 1.26 -7.01
N GLY A 19 -18.23 1.50 -8.23
CA GLY A 19 -18.92 1.20 -9.48
C GLY A 19 -19.49 2.44 -10.17
N LEU A 20 -20.27 2.23 -11.23
CA LEU A 20 -20.81 3.33 -12.06
C LEU A 20 -21.70 4.31 -11.29
N GLN A 21 -22.41 3.82 -10.26
CA GLN A 21 -23.27 4.61 -9.37
C GLN A 21 -22.60 4.92 -8.03
N GLY A 22 -21.31 4.62 -7.92
CA GLY A 22 -20.53 4.82 -6.71
C GLY A 22 -20.12 6.27 -6.49
N THR A 23 -19.46 6.53 -5.36
CA THR A 23 -18.86 7.83 -5.08
C THR A 23 -17.69 8.08 -6.03
N PRO A 24 -17.68 9.19 -6.82
CA PRO A 24 -16.55 9.55 -7.66
C PRO A 24 -15.27 9.67 -6.83
N ALA A 25 -14.12 9.27 -7.38
CA ALA A 25 -12.85 9.24 -6.65
C ALA A 25 -12.54 10.57 -5.96
N ASN A 26 -12.66 11.69 -6.69
CA ASN A 26 -12.38 13.04 -6.18
C ASN A 26 -13.37 13.53 -5.10
N ASP A 27 -14.51 12.85 -4.94
CA ASP A 27 -15.50 13.17 -3.91
C ASP A 27 -15.36 12.25 -2.68
N ARG A 28 -14.43 11.29 -2.72
CA ARG A 28 -14.13 10.42 -1.57
C ARG A 28 -13.30 11.19 -0.57
N TRP A 29 -13.59 10.95 0.70
CA TRP A 29 -12.83 11.54 1.79
C TRP A 29 -12.77 10.57 2.97
N TYR A 30 -11.63 9.91 3.11
CA TYR A 30 -11.38 8.98 4.19
C TYR A 30 -10.81 9.69 5.41
N THR A 31 -11.12 9.15 6.59
CA THR A 31 -10.52 9.61 7.84
C THR A 31 -9.07 9.15 7.92
N ASN A 32 -8.25 9.84 8.73
CA ASN A 32 -6.87 9.39 8.97
C ASN A 32 -6.80 7.96 9.51
N ASP A 33 -7.76 7.58 10.37
CA ASP A 33 -7.84 6.22 10.94
C ASP A 33 -8.07 5.16 9.85
N GLN A 34 -8.76 5.49 8.77
CA GLN A 34 -8.88 4.62 7.60
C GLN A 34 -7.61 4.67 6.75
N LEU A 35 -7.07 5.86 6.47
CA LEU A 35 -5.89 6.02 5.60
C LEU A 35 -4.65 5.28 6.13
N VAL A 36 -4.48 5.17 7.45
CA VAL A 36 -3.35 4.42 8.03
C VAL A 36 -3.39 2.92 7.72
N GLU A 37 -4.54 2.35 7.35
CA GLU A 37 -4.63 0.94 6.93
C GLU A 37 -3.75 0.65 5.71
N THR A 38 -3.44 1.65 4.89
CA THR A 38 -2.53 1.48 3.74
C THR A 38 -1.15 0.97 4.15
N PHE A 39 -0.67 1.28 5.36
CA PHE A 39 0.60 0.78 5.90
C PHE A 39 0.53 -0.70 6.25
N ASP A 40 -0.58 -1.16 6.83
CA ASP A 40 -0.79 -2.56 7.16
C ASP A 40 -0.89 -3.40 5.87
N TRP A 41 -1.60 -2.90 4.86
CA TRP A 41 -1.63 -3.51 3.53
C TRP A 41 -0.24 -3.63 2.91
N ALA A 42 0.58 -2.57 2.93
CA ALA A 42 1.95 -2.62 2.43
C ALA A 42 2.80 -3.68 3.15
N LEU A 43 2.66 -3.78 4.48
CA LEU A 43 3.37 -4.76 5.29
C LEU A 43 2.93 -6.20 4.97
N ASP A 44 1.63 -6.44 4.82
CA ASP A 44 1.14 -7.80 4.58
C ASP A 44 1.36 -8.26 3.14
N ILE A 45 1.23 -7.35 2.16
CA ILE A 45 1.57 -7.61 0.76
C ILE A 45 3.07 -7.90 0.63
N SER A 46 3.95 -7.11 1.25
CA SER A 46 5.40 -7.33 1.17
C SER A 46 5.81 -8.70 1.73
N LYS A 47 5.29 -9.10 2.91
CA LYS A 47 5.51 -10.45 3.47
C LYS A 47 4.96 -11.54 2.56
N HIS A 48 3.80 -11.32 1.95
CA HIS A 48 3.19 -12.31 1.06
C HIS A 48 4.00 -12.47 -0.23
N ALA A 49 4.43 -11.36 -0.83
CA ALA A 49 5.29 -11.33 -2.01
C ALA A 49 6.63 -12.03 -1.75
N GLU A 50 7.24 -11.81 -0.58
CA GLU A 50 8.46 -12.51 -0.15
C GLU A 50 8.25 -14.03 -0.12
N LYS A 51 7.15 -14.50 0.50
CA LYS A 51 6.81 -15.94 0.57
C LYS A 51 6.59 -16.57 -0.80
N LEU A 52 6.07 -15.80 -1.76
CA LEU A 52 5.86 -16.23 -3.15
C LEU A 52 7.14 -16.16 -4.00
N GLY A 53 8.24 -15.60 -3.47
CA GLY A 53 9.54 -15.55 -4.14
C GLY A 53 9.73 -14.37 -5.09
N PHE A 54 8.89 -13.33 -5.02
CA PHE A 54 9.11 -12.08 -5.72
C PHE A 54 10.44 -11.46 -5.32
N LYS A 55 11.10 -10.79 -6.27
CA LYS A 55 12.46 -10.25 -6.07
C LYS A 55 12.47 -8.77 -5.72
N GLU A 56 11.40 -8.08 -6.07
CA GLU A 56 11.28 -6.63 -5.97
C GLU A 56 9.86 -6.29 -5.53
N PHE A 57 9.75 -5.30 -4.65
CA PHE A 57 8.49 -4.73 -4.19
C PHE A 57 8.51 -3.23 -4.39
N TRP A 58 7.64 -2.75 -5.28
CA TRP A 58 7.52 -1.35 -5.65
C TRP A 58 6.36 -0.70 -4.89
N MET A 59 6.57 0.54 -4.45
CA MET A 59 5.57 1.37 -3.80
C MET A 59 5.67 2.79 -4.35
N ALA A 60 4.61 3.58 -4.20
CA ALA A 60 4.56 4.97 -4.64
C ALA A 60 4.38 5.90 -3.45
N GLU A 61 5.00 7.08 -3.54
CA GLU A 61 4.85 8.14 -2.53
C GLU A 61 3.95 9.23 -3.11
N HIS A 62 2.86 9.53 -2.43
CA HIS A 62 2.03 10.68 -2.77
C HIS A 62 1.59 11.42 -1.51
N HIS A 63 1.38 12.71 -1.67
CA HIS A 63 0.96 13.58 -0.59
C HIS A 63 -0.47 14.04 -0.84
N PHE A 64 -1.21 14.25 0.26
CA PHE A 64 -2.55 14.83 0.23
C PHE A 64 -3.55 14.02 -0.61
N GLN A 65 -3.61 12.70 -0.41
CA GLN A 65 -4.58 11.82 -1.05
C GLN A 65 -5.69 11.40 -0.06
N PRO A 66 -6.62 12.31 0.32
CA PRO A 66 -7.75 11.97 1.19
C PRO A 66 -8.72 10.96 0.52
N GLU A 67 -8.65 10.81 -0.79
CA GLU A 67 -9.51 9.94 -1.60
C GLU A 67 -9.17 8.45 -1.45
N GLY A 68 -8.09 8.11 -0.73
CA GLY A 68 -7.77 6.73 -0.35
C GLY A 68 -7.04 5.89 -1.40
N TYR A 69 -6.72 6.47 -2.56
CA TYR A 69 -5.79 5.87 -3.52
C TYR A 69 -4.40 6.50 -3.37
N GLU A 70 -3.37 5.67 -3.52
CA GLU A 70 -1.97 6.11 -3.46
C GLU A 70 -1.55 6.85 -2.17
N ALA A 71 -2.20 6.56 -1.04
CA ALA A 71 -2.11 7.28 0.22
C ALA A 71 -0.91 6.90 1.12
N ILE A 72 0.25 6.55 0.54
CA ILE A 72 1.50 6.40 1.30
C ILE A 72 2.29 7.73 1.25
N PRO A 73 2.42 8.47 2.37
CA PRO A 73 3.01 9.81 2.37
C PRO A 73 4.52 9.83 2.59
N ASN A 74 5.15 8.70 2.96
CA ASN A 74 6.59 8.65 3.20
C ASN A 74 7.11 7.21 3.00
N LEU A 75 7.71 6.97 1.83
CA LEU A 75 8.25 5.66 1.49
C LEU A 75 9.48 5.31 2.31
N LEU A 76 10.34 6.28 2.63
CA LEU A 76 11.57 6.02 3.36
C LEU A 76 11.27 5.47 4.77
N MET A 77 10.31 6.07 5.47
CA MET A 77 9.89 5.61 6.79
C MET A 77 9.19 4.25 6.74
N LEU A 78 8.30 4.05 5.76
CA LEU A 78 7.61 2.77 5.60
C LEU A 78 8.59 1.64 5.23
N TRP A 79 9.56 1.93 4.37
CA TRP A 79 10.58 0.96 3.96
C TRP A 79 11.48 0.56 5.13
N ASP A 80 11.94 1.52 5.94
CA ASP A 80 12.69 1.21 7.17
C ASP A 80 11.86 0.29 8.07
N PHE A 81 10.59 0.61 8.30
CA PHE A 81 9.70 -0.23 9.11
C PHE A 81 9.53 -1.66 8.57
N ILE A 82 9.33 -1.83 7.26
CA ILE A 82 9.11 -3.14 6.64
C ILE A 82 10.41 -3.98 6.65
N CYS A 83 11.54 -3.38 6.27
CA CYS A 83 12.80 -4.10 6.09
C CYS A 83 13.61 -4.28 7.38
N ARG A 84 13.27 -3.56 8.46
CA ARG A 84 13.99 -3.66 9.72
C ARG A 84 13.88 -5.07 10.31
N PRO A 85 15.00 -5.73 10.64
CA PRO A 85 14.97 -7.02 11.31
C PRO A 85 14.23 -6.93 12.64
N ARG A 86 13.21 -7.78 12.83
CA ARG A 86 12.55 -7.89 14.14
C ARG A 86 13.34 -8.86 15.03
N PRO A 87 13.59 -8.51 16.31
CA PRO A 87 14.21 -9.44 17.24
C PRO A 87 13.35 -10.70 17.34
N LYS A 88 13.98 -11.87 17.21
CA LYS A 88 13.35 -13.12 17.60
C LYS A 88 13.37 -13.14 19.12
N HIS A 89 12.20 -13.02 19.74
CA HIS A 89 12.03 -13.35 21.15
C HIS A 89 12.25 -14.86 21.35
#